data_AF-A0A8S3GV42-F1
#
_entry.id   AF-A0A8S3GV42-F1
#
_cell.length_a   1.000
_cell.length_b   1.000
_cell.length_c   1.000
_cell.angle_alpha   90.00
_cell.angle_beta   90.00
_cell.angle_gamma   90.00
#
_symmetry.space_group_name_H-M   'P 1'
#
loop_
_entity.id
_entity.type
_entity.pdbx_description
1 polymer ?
#
loop_
_entity_poly.entity_id
_entity_poly.type
_entity_poly.pdbx_seq_one_letter_code
_entity_poly.pdbx_strand_id
1 'polypeptide(L)'
;MKFVFSFIVIVFLIDEVKPVDNTNIYIPRGVWLVVDYPLPRILSLRIDGVLEFEQGINDTLYVDNILINGGQLELGITMDT
;
A
#
# COMPACT_ATOMS: atom_id res chain seq x y z
N MET A 1 28.58 -3.72 -6.44
CA MET A 1 28.31 -4.02 -5.03
C MET A 1 26.82 -3.82 -4.83
N LYS A 2 26.05 -4.90 -4.68
CA LYS A 2 24.58 -4.87 -4.72
C LYS A 2 24.09 -4.99 -3.28
N PHE A 3 23.56 -3.90 -2.73
CA PHE A 3 22.90 -3.93 -1.43
C PHE A 3 21.44 -4.28 -1.68
N VAL A 4 21.04 -5.48 -1.24
CA VAL A 4 19.65 -5.90 -1.20
C VAL A 4 19.19 -5.65 0.23
N PHE A 5 18.43 -4.58 0.45
CA PHE A 5 17.72 -4.38 1.71
C PHE A 5 16.32 -4.97 1.52
N SER A 6 16.06 -6.09 2.18
CA SER A 6 14.70 -6.63 2.31
C SER A 6 14.14 -6.08 3.61
N PHE A 7 13.21 -5.12 3.52
CA PHE A 7 12.40 -4.70 4.66
C PHE A 7 11.08 -5.46 4.56
N ILE A 8 10.91 -6.45 5.43
CA ILE A 8 9.60 -7.08 5.65
C ILE A 8 8.75 -6.04 6.40
N VAL A 9 7.89 -5.36 5.66
CA VAL A 9 6.88 -4.50 6.25
C VAL A 9 5.76 -5.41 6.74
N ILE A 10 5.79 -5.71 8.04
CA ILE A 10 4.75 -6.47 8.73
C ILE A 10 3.52 -5.56 8.80
N VAL A 11 2.60 -5.76 7.87
CA VAL A 11 1.22 -5.33 8.04
C VAL A 11 0.62 -6.25 9.09
N PHE A 12 0.30 -5.74 10.28
CA PHE A 12 -0.57 -6.44 11.21
C PHE A 12 -2.00 -6.46 10.64
N LEU A 13 -2.22 -7.24 9.58
CA LEU A 13 -3.47 -7.97 9.46
C LEU A 13 -3.28 -9.21 10.32
N ILE A 14 -4.24 -9.50 11.17
CA ILE A 14 -4.18 -10.56 12.18
C ILE A 14 -4.27 -11.96 11.52
N ASP A 15 -3.97 -12.06 10.23
CA ASP A 15 -3.86 -13.28 9.42
C ASP A 15 -3.28 -12.88 8.05
N GLU A 16 -2.59 -13.80 7.37
CA GLU A 16 -2.05 -13.70 6.00
C GLU A 16 -3.12 -13.52 4.90
N VAL A 17 -4.24 -12.88 5.22
CA VAL A 17 -5.40 -12.75 4.35
C VAL A 17 -5.20 -11.55 3.45
N LYS A 18 -4.99 -11.83 2.17
CA LYS A 18 -5.04 -10.82 1.11
C LYS A 18 -6.41 -10.12 1.13
N PRO A 19 -6.47 -8.80 0.91
CA PRO A 19 -7.73 -8.11 0.73
C PRO A 19 -8.54 -8.79 -0.37
N VAL A 20 -9.86 -8.86 -0.19
CA VAL A 20 -10.81 -9.29 -1.21
C VAL A 20 -11.64 -8.09 -1.68
N ASP A 21 -12.43 -8.25 -2.74
CA ASP A 21 -13.27 -7.17 -3.25
C ASP A 21 -14.16 -6.53 -2.16
N ASN A 22 -14.27 -5.21 -2.22
CA ASN A 22 -15.03 -4.35 -1.32
C ASN A 22 -14.57 -4.40 0.15
N THR A 23 -13.29 -4.70 0.40
CA THR A 23 -12.71 -4.65 1.74
C THR A 23 -12.47 -3.20 2.21
N ASN A 24 -12.51 -2.98 3.52
CA ASN A 24 -12.06 -1.74 4.15
C ASN A 24 -10.62 -1.90 4.64
N ILE A 25 -9.73 -0.98 4.26
CA ILE A 25 -8.32 -0.98 4.64
C ILE A 25 -8.04 0.23 5.54
N TYR A 26 -7.38 -0.02 6.67
CA TYR A 26 -6.88 1.02 7.56
C TYR A 26 -5.37 0.86 7.75
N ILE A 27 -4.62 1.92 7.45
CA ILE A 27 -3.18 2.01 7.65
C ILE A 27 -2.95 2.95 8.84
N PRO A 28 -2.65 2.42 10.04
CA PRO A 28 -2.49 3.25 11.23
C PRO A 28 -1.19 4.06 11.18
N ARG A 29 -1.11 5.10 12.00
CA ARG A 29 0.09 5.91 12.14
C ARG A 29 1.29 5.05 12.56
N GLY A 30 2.44 5.28 11.91
CA GLY A 30 3.67 4.53 12.16
C GLY A 30 3.76 3.19 11.43
N VAL A 31 2.71 2.81 10.69
CA VAL A 31 2.74 1.67 9.77
C VAL A 31 3.02 2.16 8.36
N TRP A 32 3.96 1.50 7.71
CA TRP A 32 4.17 1.55 6.28
C TRP A 32 3.42 0.37 5.67
N LEU A 33 2.78 0.53 4.53
CA LEU A 33 2.17 -0.55 3.75
C LEU A 33 2.71 -0.42 2.33
N VAL A 34 3.40 -1.45 1.86
CA VAL A 34 3.90 -1.52 0.48
C VAL A 34 2.96 -2.43 -0.31
N VAL A 35 2.54 -1.96 -1.48
CA VAL A 35 1.72 -2.70 -2.44
C VAL A 35 2.62 -3.21 -3.55
N ASP A 36 2.85 -4.53 -3.54
CA ASP A 36 3.67 -5.29 -4.48
C ASP A 36 2.83 -6.20 -5.40
N TYR A 37 1.50 -6.10 -5.36
CA TYR A 37 0.59 -6.84 -6.24
C TYR A 37 -0.71 -6.06 -6.49
N PRO A 38 -1.42 -6.37 -7.60
CA PRO A 38 -2.74 -5.81 -7.91
C PRO A 38 -3.74 -5.93 -6.77
N LEU A 39 -4.20 -4.80 -6.25
CA LEU A 39 -5.26 -4.78 -5.24
C LEU A 39 -6.65 -4.95 -5.88
N PRO A 40 -7.57 -5.70 -5.24
CA PRO A 40 -8.98 -5.71 -5.63
C PRO A 40 -9.62 -4.33 -5.38
N ARG A 41 -10.89 -4.17 -5.76
CA ARG A 41 -11.61 -2.91 -5.49
C ARG A 41 -11.77 -2.73 -3.97
N ILE A 42 -11.36 -1.59 -3.46
CA ILE A 42 -11.42 -1.24 -2.03
C ILE A 42 -12.64 -0.35 -1.78
N LEU A 43 -13.45 -0.69 -0.78
CA LEU A 43 -14.63 0.11 -0.44
C LEU A 43 -14.24 1.39 0.31
N SER A 44 -13.36 1.26 1.29
CA SER A 44 -12.85 2.39 2.07
C SER A 44 -11.38 2.19 2.39
N LEU A 45 -10.57 3.20 2.09
CA LEU A 45 -9.15 3.26 2.41
C LEU A 45 -8.89 4.45 3.33
N ARG A 46 -8.45 4.16 4.56
CA ARG A 46 -8.02 5.19 5.51
C ARG A 46 -6.51 5.10 5.74
N ILE A 47 -5.82 6.21 5.53
CA ILE A 47 -4.37 6.31 5.60
C ILE A 47 -3.98 7.33 6.67
N ASP A 48 -3.57 6.83 7.84
CA ASP A 48 -2.93 7.61 8.90
C ASP A 48 -1.40 7.35 8.93
N GLY A 49 -0.94 6.26 8.31
CA GLY A 49 0.47 5.88 8.08
C GLY A 49 0.95 6.16 6.66
N VAL A 50 1.71 5.25 6.06
CA VAL A 50 2.22 5.38 4.67
C VAL A 50 1.68 4.24 3.81
N LEU A 51 1.16 4.56 2.62
CA LEU A 51 0.86 3.62 1.55
C LEU A 51 1.83 3.87 0.40
N GLU A 52 2.61 2.87 0.01
CA GLU A 52 3.57 2.95 -1.09
C GLU A 52 3.21 1.91 -2.17
N PHE A 53 3.23 2.31 -3.43
CA PHE A 53 3.17 1.39 -4.57
C PHE A 53 4.58 1.04 -5.03
N GLU A 54 4.92 -0.25 -5.07
CA GLU A 54 6.23 -0.73 -5.47
C GLU A 54 6.55 -0.31 -6.92
N GLN A 55 7.79 0.12 -7.15
CA GLN A 55 8.27 0.53 -8.47
C GLN A 55 8.23 -0.62 -9.47
N GLY A 56 7.91 -0.29 -10.72
CA GLY A 56 7.93 -1.24 -11.85
C GLY A 56 6.66 -2.06 -12.02
N ILE A 57 5.66 -1.88 -11.15
CA ILE A 57 4.32 -2.45 -11.33
C ILE A 57 3.38 -1.34 -11.82
N ASN A 58 2.84 -1.51 -13.03
CA ASN A 58 1.76 -0.65 -13.52
C ASN A 58 0.44 -1.17 -12.97
N ASP A 59 -0.02 -0.57 -11.87
CA ASP A 59 -1.24 -0.98 -11.18
C ASP A 59 -2.26 0.16 -11.08
N THR A 60 -3.53 -0.21 -10.93
CA THR A 60 -4.62 0.74 -10.74
C THR A 60 -5.33 0.47 -9.43
N LEU A 61 -5.24 1.41 -8.49
CA LEU A 61 -6.02 1.39 -7.27
C LEU A 61 -7.47 1.80 -7.55
N TYR A 62 -8.41 0.87 -7.41
CA TYR A 62 -9.84 1.17 -7.43
C TYR A 62 -10.35 1.34 -6.00
N VAL A 63 -10.72 2.56 -5.62
CA VAL A 63 -11.25 2.86 -4.28
C VAL A 63 -12.49 3.74 -4.33
N ASP A 64 -13.53 3.38 -3.59
CA ASP A 64 -14.77 4.15 -3.56
C ASP A 64 -14.64 5.35 -2.61
N ASN A 65 -13.99 5.16 -1.46
CA ASN A 65 -13.76 6.22 -0.48
C ASN A 65 -12.30 6.20 -0.01
N ILE A 66 -11.60 7.32 -0.13
CA ILE A 66 -10.25 7.49 0.40
C ILE A 66 -10.20 8.64 1.41
N LEU A 67 -9.65 8.38 2.58
CA LEU A 67 -9.37 9.38 3.61
C LEU A 67 -7.89 9.32 3.98
N ILE A 68 -7.18 10.43 3.79
CA ILE A 68 -5.79 10.59 4.20
C ILE A 68 -5.77 11.57 5.38
N ASN A 69 -5.42 11.10 6.57
CA ASN A 69 -5.43 11.90 7.80
C ASN A 69 -4.05 11.92 8.45
N GLY A 70 -3.20 12.83 7.98
CA GLY A 70 -1.81 12.95 8.45
C GLY A 70 -0.89 11.82 8.00
N GLY A 71 -1.38 10.89 7.19
CA GLY A 71 -0.60 9.87 6.49
C GLY A 71 -0.12 10.33 5.11
N GLN A 72 0.45 9.39 4.34
CA GLN A 72 1.08 9.63 3.05
C GLN A 72 0.71 8.55 2.03
N LEU A 73 0.57 8.96 0.78
CA LEU A 73 0.43 8.09 -0.39
C LEU A 73 1.64 8.35 -1.29
N GLU A 74 2.47 7.32 -1.49
CA GLU A 74 3.70 7.38 -2.25
C GLU A 74 3.59 6.53 -3.52
N LEU A 75 4.03 7.10 -4.64
CA LEU A 75 4.08 6.43 -5.93
C LEU A 75 5.55 6.21 -6.28
N GLY A 76 5.93 4.96 -6.50
CA GLY A 76 7.23 4.63 -7.05
C GLY A 76 7.38 5.20 -8.46
N ILE A 77 8.10 6.31 -8.61
CA ILE A 77 8.42 6.87 -9.93
C ILE A 77 9.64 6.16 -10.53
N THR A 78 9.46 5.53 -11.69
CA THR A 78 10.58 5.17 -12.56
C THR A 78 11.10 6.44 -13.20
N MET A 79 12.33 6.84 -12.89
CA MET A 79 13.05 7.79 -13.74
C MET A 79 13.62 7.01 -14.92
N ASP A 80 12.99 7.15 -16.10
CA ASP A 80 13.57 6.64 -17.33
C ASP A 80 14.90 7.37 -17.59
N THR A 81 16.01 6.70 -17.33
CA THR A 81 17.38 7.13 -17.70
C THR A 81 17.76 6.63 -19.08
#